data_AF-A0A923AVF0-F1
#
_entry.id   AF-A0A923AVF0-F1
#
_cell.length_a   1.000
_cell.length_b   1.000
_cell.length_c   1.000
_cell.angle_alpha   90.00
_cell.angle_beta   90.00
_cell.angle_gamma   90.00
#
_symmetry.space_group_name_H-M   'P 1'
#
loop_
_entity.id
_entity.type
_entity.pdbx_description
1 polymer ?
#
loop_
_entity_poly.entity_id
_entity_poly.type
_entity_poly.pdbx_seq_one_letter_code
_entity_poly.pdbx_strand_id
1 'polypeptide(L)'
;VHEAGGTEAQELGVMAAAVVAYLRALEGAGIAPAAGLKRIVLGLSADARYPVQIAKLRAARAIWARIAGACGSDAPAVIELRSSARMLADRGVHNNLLRLTAAAFAGAVGGAQAVVLDPFTAPLGGDNPLSRRQARNTQLILMEESHLGRVADPAGGAFFFEQLTDDLARAGWTAFQSIEAQGGLAAALLSGSLSDEVAEAREALIGATRDGSAPILGVSLYPADEDPVTIDPRPAHAVPAPDVRQAGPDGAGKAITPIRLSDHVEAAR
;
A
#
# COMPACT_ATOMS: atom_id res chain seq x y z
N VAL A 1 -1.02 3.73 -6.03
CA VAL A 1 0.28 4.44 -6.04
C VAL A 1 1.43 3.48 -5.74
N HIS A 2 1.48 2.89 -4.55
CA HIS A 2 2.54 1.92 -4.17
C HIS A 2 2.69 0.79 -5.19
N GLU A 3 1.60 0.10 -5.51
CA GLU A 3 1.62 -1.02 -6.48
C GLU A 3 2.12 -0.64 -7.88
N ALA A 4 2.05 0.63 -8.27
CA ALA A 4 2.55 1.11 -9.56
C ALA A 4 4.01 1.58 -9.52
N GLY A 5 4.70 1.41 -8.39
CA GLY A 5 6.11 1.83 -8.23
C GLY A 5 6.30 3.17 -7.53
N GLY A 6 5.22 3.81 -7.05
CA GLY A 6 5.33 5.06 -6.29
C GLY A 6 6.06 4.89 -4.96
N THR A 7 6.62 5.99 -4.48
CA THR A 7 7.28 6.09 -3.17
C THR A 7 6.27 6.12 -2.02
N GLU A 8 6.75 5.88 -0.80
CA GLU A 8 5.90 5.96 0.40
C GLU A 8 5.38 7.38 0.65
N ALA A 9 6.17 8.41 0.33
CA ALA A 9 5.74 9.80 0.40
C ALA A 9 4.62 10.11 -0.60
N GLN A 10 4.72 9.60 -1.84
CA GLN A 10 3.65 9.74 -2.83
C GLN A 10 2.37 9.02 -2.40
N GLU A 11 2.46 7.81 -1.83
CA GLU A 11 1.28 7.11 -1.30
C GLU A 11 0.62 7.90 -0.16
N LEU A 12 1.40 8.44 0.78
CA LEU A 12 0.89 9.30 1.86
C LEU A 12 0.26 10.61 1.33
N GLY A 13 0.89 11.27 0.36
CA GLY A 13 0.39 12.50 -0.23
C GLY A 13 -0.91 12.30 -1.00
N VAL A 14 -1.00 11.24 -1.80
CA VAL A 14 -2.24 10.88 -2.52
C VAL A 14 -3.33 10.45 -1.54
N MET A 15 -2.98 9.73 -0.47
CA MET A 15 -3.93 9.38 0.59
C MET A 15 -4.54 10.64 1.23
N ALA A 16 -3.73 11.63 1.59
CA ALA A 16 -4.20 12.90 2.13
C ALA A 16 -5.07 13.68 1.13
N ALA A 17 -4.64 13.75 -0.14
CA ALA A 17 -5.40 14.42 -1.19
C ALA A 17 -6.75 13.74 -1.45
N ALA A 18 -6.81 12.40 -1.40
CA ALA A 18 -8.03 11.63 -1.54
C ALA A 18 -9.00 11.90 -0.38
N VAL A 19 -8.50 11.95 0.87
CA VAL A 19 -9.32 12.31 2.03
C VAL A 19 -9.96 13.69 1.83
N VAL A 20 -9.17 14.70 1.48
CA VAL A 20 -9.68 16.07 1.27
C VAL A 20 -10.67 16.14 0.11
N ALA A 21 -10.39 15.46 -1.00
CA ALA A 21 -11.31 15.39 -2.14
C ALA A 21 -12.66 14.76 -1.75
N TYR A 22 -12.65 13.67 -0.98
CA TYR A 22 -13.88 13.04 -0.50
C TYR A 22 -14.62 13.90 0.54
N LEU A 23 -13.91 14.59 1.44
CA LEU A 23 -14.54 15.50 2.39
C LEU A 23 -15.25 16.65 1.67
N ARG A 24 -14.62 17.25 0.66
CA ARG A 24 -15.25 18.28 -0.19
C ARG A 24 -16.50 17.75 -0.90
N ALA A 25 -16.44 16.54 -1.43
CA ALA A 25 -17.59 15.91 -2.09
C ALA A 25 -18.74 15.61 -1.11
N LEU A 26 -18.43 15.10 0.09
CA LEU A 26 -19.40 14.84 1.14
C LEU A 26 -20.05 16.13 1.65
N GLU A 27 -19.26 17.19 1.83
CA GLU A 27 -19.74 18.52 2.22
C GLU A 27 -20.68 19.10 1.15
N GLY A 28 -20.33 18.98 -0.13
CA GLY A 28 -21.21 19.34 -1.24
C GLY A 28 -22.53 18.54 -1.27
N ALA A 29 -22.54 17.34 -0.70
CA ALA A 29 -23.74 16.51 -0.51
C ALA A 29 -24.46 16.75 0.83
N GLY A 30 -24.05 17.76 1.61
CA GLY A 30 -24.69 18.14 2.88
C GLY A 30 -24.20 17.36 4.11
N ILE A 31 -23.12 16.59 4.01
CA ILE A 31 -22.50 15.88 5.13
C ILE A 31 -21.33 16.71 5.65
N ALA A 32 -21.42 17.21 6.88
CA ALA A 32 -20.37 18.02 7.49
C ALA A 32 -19.01 17.26 7.52
N PRO A 33 -17.86 17.93 7.28
CA PRO A 33 -16.55 17.29 7.23
C PRO A 33 -16.22 16.42 8.45
N ALA A 34 -16.54 16.88 9.67
CA ALA A 34 -16.34 16.12 10.91
C ALA A 34 -17.14 14.79 10.95
N ALA A 35 -18.32 14.76 10.33
CA ALA A 35 -19.11 13.54 10.17
C ALA A 35 -18.57 12.65 9.04
N GLY A 36 -18.06 13.27 7.96
CA GLY A 36 -17.42 12.58 6.85
C GLY A 36 -16.17 11.80 7.26
N LEU A 37 -15.30 12.39 8.10
CA LEU A 37 -14.09 11.74 8.62
C LEU A 37 -14.38 10.38 9.27
N LYS A 38 -15.48 10.26 10.02
CA LYS A 38 -15.90 9.01 10.68
C LYS A 38 -16.33 7.89 9.71
N ARG A 39 -16.42 8.20 8.42
CA ARG A 39 -16.85 7.27 7.35
C ARG A 39 -15.74 6.93 6.37
N ILE A 40 -14.53 7.45 6.57
CA ILE A 40 -13.38 7.21 5.71
C ILE A 40 -12.46 6.19 6.37
N VAL A 41 -12.06 5.18 5.59
CA VAL A 41 -11.00 4.23 5.93
C VAL A 41 -9.82 4.50 4.99
N LEU A 42 -8.62 4.59 5.55
CA LEU A 42 -7.38 4.78 4.81
C LEU A 42 -6.88 3.41 4.33
N GLY A 43 -6.80 3.23 3.01
CA GLY A 43 -6.17 2.05 2.40
C GLY A 43 -4.70 2.32 2.11
N LEU A 44 -3.81 1.53 2.70
CA LEU A 44 -2.36 1.62 2.50
C LEU A 44 -1.78 0.25 2.15
N SER A 45 -0.64 0.24 1.46
CA SER A 45 0.08 -0.99 1.08
C SER A 45 1.26 -1.25 2.01
N ALA A 46 1.71 -2.50 2.18
CA ALA A 46 2.95 -2.81 2.89
C ALA A 46 3.81 -3.81 2.13
N ASP A 47 5.06 -3.44 1.92
CA ASP A 47 6.11 -4.34 1.43
C ASP A 47 6.92 -4.96 2.57
N ALA A 48 7.94 -5.75 2.22
CA ALA A 48 8.79 -6.45 3.19
C ALA A 48 9.76 -5.52 3.96
N ARG A 49 9.90 -4.23 3.61
CA ARG A 49 10.73 -3.26 4.34
C ARG A 49 10.00 -2.77 5.59
N TYR A 50 9.78 -3.69 6.51
CA TYR A 50 8.93 -3.49 7.68
C TYR A 50 9.24 -2.21 8.49
N PRO A 51 10.51 -1.73 8.66
CA PRO A 51 10.74 -0.53 9.45
C PRO A 51 10.14 0.73 8.79
N VAL A 52 10.22 0.80 7.46
CA VAL A 52 9.62 1.88 6.67
C VAL A 52 8.09 1.81 6.74
N GLN A 53 7.53 0.61 6.63
CA GLN A 53 6.09 0.40 6.69
C GLN A 53 5.50 0.78 8.07
N ILE A 54 6.18 0.44 9.17
CA ILE A 54 5.80 0.89 10.53
C ILE A 54 5.78 2.42 10.59
N ALA A 55 6.88 3.06 10.15
CA ALA A 55 6.99 4.52 10.18
C ALA A 55 5.94 5.21 9.30
N LYS A 56 5.60 4.62 8.14
CA LYS A 56 4.56 5.11 7.23
C LYS A 56 3.18 5.11 7.86
N LEU A 57 2.82 4.05 8.59
CA LEU A 57 1.52 3.97 9.27
C LEU A 57 1.38 5.03 10.37
N ARG A 58 2.46 5.28 11.11
CA ARG A 58 2.53 6.37 12.10
C ARG A 58 2.42 7.74 11.41
N ALA A 59 3.12 7.93 10.30
CA ALA A 59 3.07 9.16 9.51
C ALA A 59 1.67 9.44 8.94
N ALA A 60 0.98 8.40 8.47
CA ALA A 60 -0.40 8.50 7.99
C ALA A 60 -1.35 9.03 9.07
N ARG A 61 -1.22 8.55 10.32
CA ARG A 61 -2.00 9.05 11.46
C ARG A 61 -1.67 10.51 11.81
N ALA A 62 -0.41 10.91 11.73
CA ALA A 62 -0.01 12.30 11.97
C ALA A 62 -0.61 13.25 10.91
N ILE A 63 -0.55 12.86 9.64
CA ILE A 63 -1.17 13.60 8.52
C ILE A 63 -2.70 13.67 8.71
N TRP A 64 -3.33 12.54 9.02
CA TRP A 64 -4.77 12.48 9.29
C TRP A 64 -5.18 13.39 10.43
N ALA A 65 -4.47 13.36 11.56
CA ALA A 65 -4.78 14.22 12.72
C ALA A 65 -4.75 15.71 12.36
N ARG A 66 -3.84 16.12 11.46
CA ARG A 66 -3.78 17.50 10.97
C ARG A 66 -4.97 17.87 10.09
N ILE A 67 -5.41 16.97 9.20
CA ILE A 67 -6.62 17.16 8.39
C ILE A 67 -7.87 17.18 9.29
N ALA A 68 -7.97 16.24 10.23
CA ALA A 68 -9.10 16.14 11.15
C ALA A 68 -9.23 17.40 12.02
N GLY A 69 -8.11 17.87 12.58
CA GLY A 69 -8.08 19.11 13.35
C GLY A 69 -8.51 20.34 12.54
N ALA A 70 -8.11 20.43 11.28
CA ALA A 70 -8.57 21.50 10.38
C ALA A 70 -10.09 21.43 10.10
N CYS A 71 -10.69 20.25 10.20
CA CYS A 71 -12.14 20.03 10.09
C CYS A 71 -12.88 20.16 11.43
N GLY A 72 -12.20 20.55 12.52
CA GLY A 72 -12.78 20.63 13.85
C GLY A 72 -13.13 19.27 14.47
N SER A 73 -12.38 18.22 14.13
CA SER A 73 -12.60 16.86 14.64
C SER A 73 -11.30 16.24 15.18
N ASP A 74 -11.45 15.35 16.15
CA ASP A 74 -10.41 14.52 16.74
C ASP A 74 -10.60 13.02 16.37
N ALA A 75 -11.45 12.73 15.39
CA ALA A 75 -11.74 11.36 14.97
C ALA A 75 -10.42 10.62 14.62
N PRO A 76 -10.15 9.43 15.19
CA PRO A 76 -8.94 8.69 14.89
C PRO A 76 -8.99 8.14 13.46
N ALA A 77 -7.82 7.99 12.84
CA ALA A 77 -7.71 7.31 11.56
C ALA A 77 -8.06 5.82 11.73
N VAL A 78 -8.82 5.27 10.78
CA VAL A 78 -8.99 3.83 10.60
C VAL A 78 -8.20 3.44 9.36
N ILE A 79 -7.22 2.55 9.52
CA ILE A 79 -6.29 2.11 8.48
C ILE A 79 -6.53 0.63 8.18
N GLU A 80 -6.83 0.34 6.92
CA GLU A 80 -6.73 -1.00 6.34
C GLU A 80 -5.39 -1.08 5.60
N LEU A 81 -4.52 -1.99 6.03
CA LEU A 81 -3.26 -2.28 5.39
C LEU A 81 -3.36 -3.55 4.55
N ARG A 82 -2.91 -3.51 3.31
CA ARG A 82 -2.82 -4.67 2.43
C ARG A 82 -1.36 -5.01 2.12
N SER A 83 -0.99 -6.28 2.10
CA SER A 83 0.30 -6.69 1.57
C SER A 83 0.45 -6.25 0.12
N SER A 84 1.66 -5.84 -0.25
CA SER A 84 1.95 -5.43 -1.60
C SER A 84 2.00 -6.64 -2.55
N ALA A 85 1.26 -6.59 -3.66
CA ALA A 85 1.41 -7.57 -4.73
C ALA A 85 2.72 -7.32 -5.50
N ARG A 86 3.14 -6.05 -5.59
CA ARG A 86 4.39 -5.61 -6.23
C ARG A 86 5.65 -6.31 -5.71
N MET A 87 5.67 -6.73 -4.44
CA MET A 87 6.84 -7.41 -3.84
C MET A 87 6.87 -8.93 -4.06
N LEU A 88 5.76 -9.55 -4.46
CA LEU A 88 5.66 -11.01 -4.62
C LEU A 88 6.37 -11.45 -5.90
N ALA A 89 6.79 -12.71 -5.99
CA ALA A 89 7.46 -13.29 -7.15
C ALA A 89 6.88 -14.65 -7.53
N ASP A 90 6.94 -15.01 -8.81
CA ASP A 90 6.50 -16.32 -9.33
C ASP A 90 7.63 -17.36 -9.24
N ARG A 91 8.88 -16.91 -9.08
CA ARG A 91 10.02 -17.75 -8.72
C ARG A 91 10.29 -17.71 -7.22
N GLY A 92 10.74 -18.86 -6.69
CA GLY A 92 10.96 -19.01 -5.26
C GLY A 92 9.69 -18.67 -4.47
N VAL A 93 8.54 -19.20 -4.91
CA VAL A 93 7.19 -18.80 -4.47
C VAL A 93 7.06 -18.88 -2.95
N HIS A 94 7.72 -19.84 -2.31
CA HIS A 94 7.69 -19.96 -0.85
C HIS A 94 8.37 -18.79 -0.12
N ASN A 95 9.31 -18.08 -0.75
CA ASN A 95 9.89 -16.85 -0.17
C ASN A 95 8.84 -15.75 0.02
N ASN A 96 7.71 -15.80 -0.71
CA ASN A 96 6.60 -14.88 -0.50
C ASN A 96 5.99 -15.04 0.91
N LEU A 97 6.06 -16.22 1.55
CA LEU A 97 5.64 -16.39 2.95
C LEU A 97 6.43 -15.49 3.89
N LEU A 98 7.75 -15.35 3.66
CA LEU A 98 8.63 -14.50 4.45
C LEU A 98 8.32 -13.02 4.22
N ARG A 99 8.12 -12.62 2.95
CA ARG A 99 7.72 -11.26 2.57
C ARG A 99 6.41 -10.85 3.23
N LEU A 100 5.40 -11.72 3.16
CA LEU A 100 4.07 -11.50 3.74
C LEU A 100 4.12 -11.44 5.27
N THR A 101 4.98 -12.25 5.91
CA THR A 101 5.18 -12.18 7.37
C THR A 101 5.76 -10.83 7.79
N ALA A 102 6.75 -10.30 7.06
CA ALA A 102 7.32 -8.98 7.33
C ALA A 102 6.28 -7.86 7.14
N ALA A 103 5.45 -7.93 6.10
CA ALA A 103 4.37 -6.96 5.87
C ALA A 103 3.30 -7.01 6.99
N ALA A 104 2.90 -8.21 7.44
CA ALA A 104 1.96 -8.34 8.55
C ALA A 104 2.53 -7.85 9.87
N PHE A 105 3.81 -8.15 10.15
CA PHE A 105 4.49 -7.63 11.32
C PHE A 105 4.49 -6.10 11.32
N ALA A 106 4.80 -5.48 10.18
CA ALA A 106 4.76 -4.03 10.05
C ALA A 106 3.37 -3.45 10.30
N GLY A 107 2.33 -4.10 9.78
CA GLY A 107 0.95 -3.66 9.98
C GLY A 107 0.50 -3.72 11.43
N ALA A 108 0.82 -4.80 12.12
CA ALA A 108 0.49 -4.97 13.53
C ALA A 108 1.27 -3.99 14.42
N VAL A 109 2.60 -3.88 14.26
CA VAL A 109 3.43 -2.93 15.04
C VAL A 109 3.08 -1.48 14.72
N GLY A 110 2.85 -1.19 13.45
CA GLY A 110 2.42 0.13 12.98
C GLY A 110 0.97 0.44 13.29
N GLY A 111 0.22 -0.43 13.99
CA GLY A 111 -1.11 -0.14 14.52
C GLY A 111 -2.21 0.04 13.46
N ALA A 112 -2.18 -0.76 12.39
CA ALA A 112 -3.29 -0.85 11.44
C ALA A 112 -4.51 -1.52 12.10
N GLN A 113 -5.71 -1.08 11.75
CA GLN A 113 -6.97 -1.63 12.27
C GLN A 113 -7.35 -2.95 11.58
N ALA A 114 -6.96 -3.10 10.32
CA ALA A 114 -7.07 -4.33 9.56
C ALA A 114 -5.79 -4.59 8.78
N VAL A 115 -5.36 -5.85 8.73
CA VAL A 115 -4.25 -6.31 7.90
C VAL A 115 -4.79 -7.38 6.96
N VAL A 116 -4.52 -7.23 5.66
CA VAL A 116 -4.93 -8.18 4.63
C VAL A 116 -3.68 -8.69 3.95
N LEU A 117 -3.45 -10.00 4.05
CA LEU A 117 -2.37 -10.68 3.35
C LEU A 117 -2.90 -11.39 2.12
N ASP A 118 -2.23 -11.19 0.99
CA ASP A 118 -2.41 -12.00 -0.20
C ASP A 118 -1.91 -13.43 0.04
N PRO A 119 -2.50 -14.44 -0.62
CA PRO A 119 -1.92 -15.77 -0.67
C PRO A 119 -0.51 -15.72 -1.29
N PHE A 120 0.43 -16.50 -0.75
CA PHE A 120 1.81 -16.53 -1.25
C PHE A 120 1.93 -16.97 -2.73
N THR A 121 0.88 -17.62 -3.25
CA THR A 121 0.71 -18.07 -4.64
C THR A 121 0.08 -17.02 -5.57
N ALA A 122 -0.34 -15.85 -5.05
CA ALA A 122 -0.97 -14.79 -5.83
C ALA A 122 -0.28 -14.43 -7.15
N PRO A 123 1.07 -14.33 -7.24
CA PRO A 123 1.75 -14.03 -8.52
C PRO A 123 1.56 -15.12 -9.59
N LEU A 124 1.13 -16.33 -9.22
CA LEU A 124 0.82 -17.41 -10.16
C LEU A 124 -0.58 -17.25 -10.79
N GLY A 125 -1.37 -16.25 -10.39
CA GLY A 125 -2.72 -16.01 -10.91
C GLY A 125 -3.84 -16.76 -10.17
N GLY A 126 -3.55 -17.36 -9.02
CA GLY A 126 -4.52 -18.12 -8.25
C GLY A 126 -4.13 -18.37 -6.80
N ASP A 127 -4.99 -19.09 -6.10
CA ASP A 127 -4.76 -19.51 -4.73
C ASP A 127 -5.13 -20.97 -4.52
N ASN A 128 -4.88 -21.53 -3.33
CA ASN A 128 -5.29 -22.88 -2.98
C ASN A 128 -5.61 -22.92 -1.47
N PRO A 129 -6.21 -24.00 -0.95
CA PRO A 129 -6.54 -24.09 0.47
C PRO A 129 -5.34 -23.92 1.41
N LEU A 130 -4.14 -24.32 0.99
CA LEU A 130 -2.91 -24.13 1.76
C LEU A 130 -2.50 -22.66 1.77
N SER A 131 -2.47 -21.96 0.62
CA SER A 131 -2.01 -20.57 0.53
C SER A 131 -2.95 -19.60 1.24
N ARG A 132 -4.27 -19.81 1.15
CA ARG A 132 -5.26 -19.06 1.95
C ARG A 132 -5.10 -19.34 3.45
N ARG A 133 -4.82 -20.60 3.83
CA ARG A 133 -4.55 -20.97 5.22
C ARG A 133 -3.29 -20.30 5.75
N GLN A 134 -2.21 -20.24 4.96
CA GLN A 134 -0.98 -19.57 5.37
C GLN A 134 -1.19 -18.07 5.56
N ALA A 135 -1.85 -17.39 4.63
CA ALA A 135 -2.15 -15.95 4.74
C ALA A 135 -2.95 -15.60 6.01
N ARG A 136 -3.89 -16.44 6.42
CA ARG A 136 -4.61 -16.29 7.69
C ARG A 136 -3.75 -16.67 8.90
N ASN A 137 -3.11 -17.84 8.86
CA ASN A 137 -2.38 -18.39 10.00
C ASN A 137 -1.15 -17.54 10.36
N THR A 138 -0.47 -16.91 9.40
CA THR A 138 0.60 -15.95 9.69
C THR A 138 0.09 -14.85 10.63
N GLN A 139 -1.10 -14.31 10.39
CA GLN A 139 -1.67 -13.27 11.26
C GLN A 139 -2.06 -13.83 12.63
N LEU A 140 -2.66 -15.02 12.68
CA LEU A 140 -3.00 -15.69 13.93
C LEU A 140 -1.77 -16.00 14.80
N ILE A 141 -0.68 -16.47 14.20
CA ILE A 141 0.59 -16.71 14.91
C ILE A 141 1.14 -15.41 15.48
N LEU A 142 1.15 -14.33 14.69
CA LEU A 142 1.62 -13.02 15.16
C LEU A 142 0.78 -12.53 16.35
N MET A 143 -0.54 -12.68 16.29
CA MET A 143 -1.45 -12.24 17.36
C MET A 143 -1.36 -13.13 18.62
N GLU A 144 -1.49 -14.45 18.45
CA GLU A 144 -1.75 -15.37 19.56
C GLU A 144 -0.47 -15.97 20.16
N GLU A 145 0.56 -16.21 19.34
CA GLU A 145 1.80 -16.88 19.79
C GLU A 145 2.95 -15.89 19.97
N SER A 146 3.08 -14.91 19.06
CA SER A 146 4.08 -13.84 19.20
C SER A 146 3.58 -12.69 20.08
N HIS A 147 2.31 -12.71 20.46
CA HIS A 147 1.66 -11.70 21.30
C HIS A 147 1.78 -10.26 20.75
N LEU A 148 1.85 -10.14 19.41
CA LEU A 148 1.89 -8.86 18.73
C LEU A 148 0.52 -8.18 18.90
N GLY A 149 0.53 -6.96 19.45
CA GLY A 149 -0.69 -6.22 19.81
C GLY A 149 -1.00 -6.18 21.31
N ARG A 150 -0.19 -6.81 22.18
CA ARG A 150 -0.31 -6.63 23.64
C ARG A 150 0.14 -5.26 24.14
N VAL A 151 1.03 -4.60 23.40
CA VAL A 151 1.57 -3.27 23.71
C VAL A 151 1.16 -2.33 22.58
N ALA A 152 0.61 -1.16 22.94
CA ALA A 152 0.31 -0.11 21.98
C ALA A 152 1.62 0.56 21.52
N ASP A 153 1.77 0.74 20.21
CA ASP A 153 2.93 1.35 19.54
C ASP A 153 4.28 0.90 20.14
N PRO A 154 4.67 -0.39 20.02
CA PRO A 154 5.92 -0.88 20.62
C PRO A 154 7.18 -0.27 19.99
N ALA A 155 7.05 0.44 18.86
CA ALA A 155 8.12 1.20 18.22
C ALA A 155 8.25 2.64 18.78
N GLY A 156 7.30 3.09 19.62
CA GLY A 156 7.29 4.42 20.19
C GLY A 156 8.51 4.71 21.07
N GLY A 157 9.10 5.90 20.89
CA GLY A 157 10.29 6.35 21.61
C GLY A 157 11.62 5.86 21.02
N ALA A 158 11.60 4.92 20.07
CA ALA A 158 12.81 4.52 19.36
C ALA A 158 13.21 5.60 18.35
N PHE A 159 14.37 6.24 18.56
CA PHE A 159 14.86 7.37 17.76
C PHE A 159 14.72 7.17 16.25
N PHE A 160 15.11 5.99 15.75
CA PHE A 160 15.00 5.64 14.34
C PHE A 160 13.56 5.73 13.81
N PHE A 161 12.59 5.17 14.55
CA PHE A 161 11.18 5.19 14.13
C PHE A 161 10.58 6.59 14.26
N GLU A 162 10.95 7.36 15.29
CA GLU A 162 10.49 8.75 15.41
C GLU A 162 10.97 9.63 14.26
N GLN A 163 12.27 9.58 13.96
CA GLN A 163 12.86 10.34 12.87
C GLN A 163 12.24 9.94 11.52
N LEU A 164 12.18 8.64 11.23
CA LEU A 164 11.65 8.15 9.95
C LEU A 164 10.16 8.47 9.78
N THR A 165 9.37 8.39 10.86
CA THR A 165 7.96 8.78 10.85
C THR A 165 7.80 10.25 10.51
N ASP A 166 8.58 11.11 11.16
CA ASP A 166 8.52 12.56 10.97
C ASP A 166 8.97 12.97 9.55
N ASP A 167 10.02 12.34 9.02
CA ASP A 167 10.49 12.55 7.66
C ASP A 167 9.46 12.10 6.61
N LEU A 168 8.84 10.93 6.80
CA LEU A 168 7.76 10.46 5.92
C LEU A 168 6.52 11.33 6.01
N ALA A 169 6.15 11.81 7.21
CA ALA A 169 5.01 12.70 7.40
C ALA A 169 5.22 14.04 6.67
N ARG A 170 6.41 14.63 6.79
CA ARG A 170 6.79 15.84 6.05
C ARG A 170 6.78 15.62 4.54
N ALA A 171 7.43 14.57 4.07
CA ALA A 171 7.51 14.28 2.64
C ALA A 171 6.11 14.01 2.04
N GLY A 172 5.27 13.25 2.75
CA GLY A 172 3.88 13.02 2.38
C GLY A 172 3.04 14.30 2.39
N TRP A 173 3.23 15.18 3.37
CA TRP A 173 2.56 16.47 3.42
C TRP A 173 2.97 17.39 2.27
N THR A 174 4.25 17.43 1.90
CA THR A 174 4.74 18.16 0.73
C THR A 174 4.12 17.62 -0.56
N ALA A 175 4.06 16.30 -0.73
CA ALA A 175 3.40 15.67 -1.88
C ALA A 175 1.90 16.01 -1.93
N PHE A 176 1.21 15.98 -0.79
CA PHE A 176 -0.18 16.43 -0.66
C PHE A 176 -0.37 17.90 -1.10
N GLN A 177 0.47 18.80 -0.61
CA GLN A 177 0.40 20.22 -0.99
C GLN A 177 0.67 20.44 -2.48
N SER A 178 1.59 19.69 -3.08
CA SER A 178 1.83 19.70 -4.53
C SER A 178 0.56 19.33 -5.31
N ILE A 179 -0.11 18.24 -4.90
CA ILE A 179 -1.36 17.80 -5.54
C ILE A 179 -2.46 18.86 -5.40
N GLU A 180 -2.61 19.46 -4.21
CA GLU A 180 -3.60 20.53 -3.99
C GLU A 180 -3.29 21.79 -4.81
N ALA A 181 -2.01 22.15 -4.98
CA ALA A 181 -1.60 23.28 -5.82
C ALA A 181 -1.93 23.07 -7.30
N GLN A 182 -2.03 21.82 -7.75
CA GLN A 182 -2.45 21.44 -9.11
C GLN A 182 -3.99 21.46 -9.29
N GLY A 183 -4.74 21.90 -8.28
CA GLY A 183 -6.21 21.91 -8.29
C GLY A 183 -6.84 20.69 -7.63
N GLY A 184 -6.05 19.89 -6.89
CA GLY A 184 -6.49 18.71 -6.16
C GLY A 184 -6.36 17.40 -6.94
N LEU A 185 -6.67 16.29 -6.26
CA LEU A 185 -6.39 14.94 -6.76
C LEU A 185 -7.01 14.64 -8.13
N ALA A 186 -8.26 15.04 -8.35
CA ALA A 186 -8.94 14.79 -9.62
C ALA A 186 -8.25 15.51 -10.80
N ALA A 187 -7.81 16.76 -10.59
CA ALA A 187 -7.09 17.53 -11.59
C ALA A 187 -5.72 16.90 -11.90
N ALA A 188 -4.98 16.49 -10.87
CA ALA A 188 -3.68 15.82 -11.03
C ALA A 188 -3.77 14.46 -11.75
N LEU A 189 -4.87 13.72 -11.56
CA LEU A 189 -5.13 12.48 -12.29
C LEU A 189 -5.49 12.74 -13.76
N LEU A 190 -6.35 13.73 -14.03
CA LEU A 190 -6.81 14.07 -15.38
C LEU A 190 -5.71 14.70 -16.23
N SER A 191 -4.82 15.50 -15.63
CA SER A 191 -3.66 16.08 -16.33
C SER A 191 -2.58 15.03 -16.64
N GLY A 192 -2.56 13.91 -15.91
CA GLY A 192 -1.53 12.88 -15.99
C GLY A 192 -0.27 13.17 -15.19
N SER A 193 -0.19 14.32 -14.50
CA SER A 193 1.00 14.70 -13.72
C SER A 193 1.33 13.68 -12.63
N LEU A 194 0.32 13.23 -11.87
CA LEU A 194 0.52 12.20 -10.85
C LEU A 194 1.01 10.88 -11.45
N SER A 195 0.52 10.53 -12.63
CA SER A 195 0.93 9.30 -13.33
C SER A 195 2.38 9.39 -13.81
N ASP A 196 2.83 10.56 -14.24
CA ASP A 196 4.22 10.80 -14.64
C ASP A 196 5.17 10.78 -13.44
N GLU A 197 4.81 11.45 -12.33
CA GLU A 197 5.59 11.42 -11.09
C GLU A 197 5.74 10.00 -10.52
N VAL A 198 4.68 9.18 -10.59
CA VAL A 198 4.74 7.77 -10.16
C VAL A 198 5.57 6.93 -11.13
N ALA A 199 5.50 7.22 -12.43
CA ALA A 199 6.32 6.52 -13.44
C ALA A 199 7.82 6.82 -13.27
N GLU A 200 8.20 8.04 -12.91
CA GLU A 200 9.60 8.38 -12.61
C GLU A 200 10.12 7.58 -11.40
N ALA A 201 9.37 7.55 -10.30
CA ALA A 201 9.70 6.76 -9.12
C ALA A 201 9.80 5.26 -9.45
N ARG A 202 8.88 4.77 -10.29
CA ARG A 202 8.88 3.40 -10.79
C ARG A 202 10.15 3.07 -11.58
N GLU A 203 10.58 3.92 -12.50
CA GLU A 203 11.78 3.67 -13.29
C GLU A 203 13.04 3.65 -12.44
N ALA A 204 13.15 4.50 -11.42
CA ALA A 204 14.24 4.44 -10.46
C ALA A 204 14.24 3.11 -9.69
N LEU A 205 13.07 2.65 -9.24
CA LEU A 205 12.92 1.38 -8.52
C LEU A 205 13.27 0.17 -9.40
N ILE A 206 12.80 0.16 -10.65
CA ILE A 206 13.13 -0.88 -11.62
C ILE A 206 14.63 -0.83 -11.97
N GLY A 207 15.20 0.36 -12.17
CA GLY A 207 16.63 0.56 -12.38
C GLY A 207 17.49 -0.10 -11.29
N ALA A 208 17.13 0.14 -10.03
CA ALA A 208 17.82 -0.47 -8.88
C ALA A 208 17.72 -2.00 -8.84
N THR A 209 16.61 -2.57 -9.30
CA THR A 209 16.47 -4.03 -9.40
C THR A 209 17.26 -4.61 -10.59
N ARG A 210 17.38 -3.88 -11.70
CA ARG A 210 18.16 -4.28 -12.89
C ARG A 210 19.67 -4.22 -12.65
N ASP A 211 20.15 -3.20 -11.97
CA ASP A 211 21.59 -3.01 -11.69
C ASP A 211 22.10 -3.82 -10.49
N GLY A 212 21.18 -4.46 -9.75
CA GLY A 212 21.50 -5.32 -8.62
C GLY A 212 21.67 -4.59 -7.28
N SER A 213 21.46 -3.27 -7.22
CA SER A 213 21.46 -2.52 -5.96
C SER A 213 20.28 -2.84 -5.05
N ALA A 214 19.16 -3.31 -5.64
CA ALA A 214 17.99 -3.82 -4.94
C ALA A 214 17.68 -5.27 -5.38
N PRO A 215 18.45 -6.26 -4.91
CA PRO A 215 18.27 -7.65 -5.33
C PRO A 215 16.95 -8.25 -4.80
N ILE A 216 16.40 -9.19 -5.56
CA ILE A 216 15.18 -9.93 -5.19
C ILE A 216 15.60 -11.37 -4.86
N LEU A 217 15.51 -11.72 -3.57
CA LEU A 217 15.86 -13.05 -3.08
C LEU A 217 14.98 -14.13 -3.73
N GLY A 218 15.61 -15.21 -4.22
CA GLY A 218 14.94 -16.29 -4.94
C GLY A 218 14.68 -16.00 -6.41
N VAL A 219 14.97 -14.77 -6.88
CA VAL A 219 14.76 -14.34 -8.28
C VAL A 219 16.08 -13.87 -8.91
N SER A 220 16.58 -12.68 -8.55
CA SER A 220 17.86 -12.16 -9.06
C SER A 220 19.04 -12.52 -8.16
N LEU A 221 18.79 -12.72 -6.86
CA LEU A 221 19.79 -13.15 -5.88
C LEU A 221 19.44 -14.53 -5.34
N TYR A 222 20.38 -15.47 -5.42
CA TYR A 222 20.18 -16.89 -5.11
C TYR A 222 18.91 -17.46 -5.77
N PRO A 223 18.84 -17.51 -7.12
CA PRO A 223 17.70 -18.07 -7.82
C PRO A 223 17.45 -19.50 -7.36
N ALA A 224 16.22 -19.80 -6.96
CA ALA A 224 15.80 -21.13 -6.55
C ALA A 224 14.94 -21.77 -7.64
N ASP A 225 15.21 -23.04 -7.94
CA ASP A 225 14.30 -23.88 -8.68
C ASP A 225 13.47 -24.66 -7.65
N GLU A 226 12.18 -24.33 -7.56
CA GLU A 226 11.23 -24.95 -6.65
C GLU A 226 10.24 -25.83 -7.41
N ASP A 227 9.69 -26.84 -6.75
CA ASP A 227 8.63 -27.67 -7.32
C ASP A 227 7.39 -26.81 -7.64
N PRO A 228 6.68 -27.09 -8.75
CA PRO A 228 5.47 -26.36 -9.11
C PRO A 228 4.42 -26.42 -8.01
N VAL A 229 3.94 -25.25 -7.58
CA VAL A 229 2.81 -25.16 -6.65
C VAL A 229 1.51 -25.25 -7.44
N THR A 230 0.66 -26.21 -7.12
CA THR A 230 -0.69 -26.30 -7.70
C THR A 230 -1.56 -25.15 -7.20
N ILE A 231 -2.21 -24.44 -8.11
CA ILE A 231 -3.17 -23.39 -7.79
C ILE A 231 -4.56 -23.77 -8.31
N ASP A 232 -5.58 -23.39 -7.56
CA ASP A 232 -6.91 -23.18 -8.11
C ASP A 232 -6.86 -21.83 -8.84
N PRO A 233 -7.00 -21.79 -10.17
CA PRO A 233 -6.99 -20.53 -10.90
C PRO A 233 -8.11 -19.66 -10.33
N ARG A 234 -7.80 -18.39 -10.06
CA ARG A 234 -8.82 -17.44 -9.63
C ARG A 234 -9.87 -17.43 -10.75
N PRO A 235 -11.16 -17.69 -10.47
CA PRO A 235 -12.16 -17.65 -11.53
C PRO A 235 -12.07 -16.28 -12.20
N ALA A 236 -11.95 -16.25 -13.53
CA ALA A 236 -11.88 -15.03 -14.34
C ALA A 236 -13.12 -14.12 -14.17
N HIS A 237 -14.10 -14.59 -13.40
CA HIS A 237 -15.35 -13.95 -13.08
C HIS A 237 -15.37 -13.57 -11.60
N ALA A 238 -14.65 -12.50 -11.23
CA ALA A 238 -15.37 -11.50 -10.47
C ALA A 238 -16.51 -11.06 -11.39
N VAL A 239 -17.77 -11.20 -10.95
CA VAL A 239 -18.89 -10.52 -11.64
C VAL A 239 -18.37 -9.12 -11.98
N PRO A 240 -18.36 -8.68 -13.25
CA PRO A 240 -17.94 -7.33 -13.57
C PRO A 240 -18.71 -6.45 -12.61
N ALA A 241 -17.99 -5.70 -11.76
CA ALA A 241 -18.67 -4.79 -10.87
C ALA A 241 -19.64 -3.99 -11.75
N PRO A 242 -20.91 -3.80 -11.33
CA PRO A 242 -21.82 -2.98 -12.11
C PRO A 242 -21.07 -1.71 -12.47
N ASP A 243 -21.16 -1.31 -13.74
CA ASP A 243 -20.40 -0.16 -14.22
C ASP A 243 -20.87 1.07 -13.44
N VAL A 244 -20.16 1.35 -12.35
CA VAL A 244 -20.39 2.46 -11.43
C VAL A 244 -19.87 3.75 -12.02
N ARG A 245 -19.33 3.72 -13.25
CA ARG A 245 -18.95 4.90 -14.02
C ARG A 245 -20.19 5.72 -14.32
N GLN A 246 -20.25 6.88 -13.69
CA GLN A 246 -21.10 7.95 -14.17
C GLN A 246 -20.48 8.52 -15.44
N ALA A 247 -21.28 8.96 -16.39
CA ALA A 247 -20.76 9.59 -17.60
C ALA A 247 -19.93 10.84 -17.25
N GLY A 248 -18.65 10.87 -17.65
CA GLY A 248 -17.74 11.99 -17.43
C GLY A 248 -16.43 11.90 -18.25
N PRO A 249 -15.45 12.79 -18.01
CA PRO A 249 -14.16 12.82 -18.71
C PRO A 249 -13.17 11.74 -18.25
N ASP A 250 -13.63 10.74 -17.49
CA ASP A 250 -12.90 9.69 -16.76
C ASP A 250 -12.11 8.69 -17.63
N GLY A 251 -11.99 8.95 -18.94
CA GLY A 251 -11.07 8.27 -19.86
C GLY A 251 -9.85 9.10 -20.30
N ALA A 252 -9.76 10.38 -19.91
CA ALA A 252 -8.70 11.28 -20.38
C ALA A 252 -7.39 11.15 -19.58
N GLY A 253 -7.45 10.69 -18.33
CA GLY A 253 -6.27 10.55 -17.47
C GLY A 253 -5.39 9.37 -17.85
N LYS A 254 -4.06 9.55 -17.72
CA LYS A 254 -3.09 8.47 -17.93
C LYS A 254 -3.20 7.44 -16.80
N ALA A 255 -3.44 6.17 -17.13
CA ALA A 255 -3.61 5.12 -16.14
C ALA A 255 -2.33 4.86 -15.32
N ILE A 256 -2.49 4.70 -14.00
CA ILE A 256 -1.42 4.33 -13.07
C ILE A 256 -1.42 2.79 -12.93
N THR A 257 -0.67 2.12 -13.80
CA THR A 257 -0.69 0.65 -13.89
C THR A 257 0.17 -0.01 -12.82
N PRO A 258 -0.37 -0.96 -12.04
CA PRO A 258 0.40 -1.80 -11.12
C PRO A 258 1.54 -2.55 -11.81
N ILE A 259 2.57 -2.88 -11.04
CA ILE A 259 3.70 -3.70 -11.47
C ILE A 259 4.07 -4.72 -10.41
N ARG A 260 4.77 -5.76 -10.82
CA ARG A 260 5.56 -6.61 -9.93
C ARG A 260 7.03 -6.40 -10.19
N LEU A 261 7.81 -6.25 -9.12
CA LEU A 261 9.24 -5.91 -9.27
C LEU A 261 10.03 -6.99 -9.99
N SER A 262 9.64 -8.25 -9.82
CA SER A 262 10.31 -9.37 -10.45
C SER A 262 9.98 -9.57 -11.93
N ASP A 263 8.92 -8.94 -12.46
CA ASP A 263 8.40 -9.20 -13.82
C ASP A 263 9.50 -9.12 -14.90
N HIS A 264 10.34 -8.08 -14.83
CA HIS A 264 11.37 -7.85 -15.84
C HIS A 264 12.55 -8.84 -15.72
N VAL A 265 12.77 -9.45 -14.54
CA VAL A 265 13.80 -10.49 -14.34
C VAL A 265 13.25 -11.85 -14.76
N GLU A 266 11.99 -12.12 -14.44
CA GLU A 266 11.30 -13.36 -14.77
C GLU A 266 11.01 -13.47 -16.27
N ALA A 267 10.70 -12.36 -16.96
CA ALA A 267 10.49 -12.33 -18.41
C ALA A 267 11.77 -12.45 -19.24
N ALA A 268 12.95 -12.19 -18.65
CA ALA A 268 14.23 -12.21 -19.35
C ALA A 268 14.87 -13.61 -19.44
N ARG A 269 14.19 -14.65 -18.95
CA ARG A 269 14.66 -16.04 -18.85
C ARG A 269 13.61 -17.01 -19.35
#